data_AF-A0A7S4R8W4-F1
#
_entry.id   AF-A0A7S4R8W4-F1
#
_cell.length_a   1.000
_cell.length_b   1.000
_cell.length_c   1.000
_cell.angle_alpha   90.00
_cell.angle_beta   90.00
_cell.angle_gamma   90.00
#
_symmetry.space_group_name_H-M   'P 1'
#
loop_
_entity.id
_entity.type
_entity.pdbx_description
1 polymer ?
#
loop_
_entity_poly.entity_id
_entity_poly.type
_entity_poly.pdbx_seq_one_letter_code
_entity_poly.pdbx_strand_id
1 'polypeptide(L)'
;AAAAGRQYPVSKVVVLLRDMQKELEREADADEEVFDKMDCWCKTNAREKTRSVQSAEARIAELTTTIETSAANSARLQQEIASHEADLAKSQQSLDQATQLREQELAAFNGEEKDMLQSIQALDAALVILAKHSRGAALLDGGVLRGALNAARARILRHPRAVRTALAPSQRRLLLAFGQEQRQRQRQQQRQQRGGGRGGSARAGQTPAFRQPYQAQSGEIVGILRQMRGTFESNLAETRKEEADKRSAFEGLRAAKEDEIRATRDTIDQKRVQLAETDEKHARAKQDVEDTRQSFSTDDAFRISLEEKCAAARTEYESRRRTREEELSAVAEAVSILSSDGARDAFSRTFNGPAALLQLGRGAPPPAARDRRGL
;
A
#
# COMPACT_ATOMS: atom_id res chain seq x y z
N ALA A 1 -54.54 4.09 96.57
CA ALA A 1 -55.33 3.16 95.74
C ALA A 1 -55.58 3.84 94.40
N ALA A 2 -55.01 3.29 93.32
CA ALA A 2 -55.18 3.79 91.97
C ALA A 2 -56.68 3.82 91.62
N ALA A 3 -57.20 5.00 91.27
CA ALA A 3 -58.50 5.08 90.61
C ALA A 3 -58.35 4.36 89.27
N ALA A 4 -58.95 3.17 89.16
CA ALA A 4 -59.06 2.44 87.91
C ALA A 4 -59.59 3.42 86.85
N GLY A 5 -58.80 3.67 85.81
CA GLY A 5 -59.08 4.68 84.79
C GLY A 5 -60.46 4.44 84.19
N ARG A 6 -61.42 5.31 84.50
CA ARG A 6 -62.75 5.28 83.86
C ARG A 6 -62.54 5.48 82.37
N GLN A 7 -62.81 4.44 81.57
CA GLN A 7 -62.72 4.52 80.12
C GLN A 7 -63.90 5.33 79.58
N TYR A 8 -63.60 6.46 78.96
CA TYR A 8 -64.56 7.26 78.20
C TYR A 8 -64.46 6.93 76.71
N PRO A 9 -65.52 7.13 75.89
CA PRO A 9 -65.41 7.04 74.43
C PRO A 9 -64.23 7.85 73.87
N VAL A 10 -63.95 9.03 74.43
CA VAL A 10 -62.81 9.89 74.04
C VAL A 10 -61.45 9.27 74.40
N SER A 11 -61.36 8.48 75.47
CA SER A 11 -60.11 7.77 75.80
C SER A 11 -59.73 6.73 74.74
N LYS A 12 -60.71 6.13 74.06
CA LYS A 12 -60.47 5.26 72.90
C LYS A 12 -59.95 6.04 71.70
N VAL A 13 -60.44 7.26 71.47
CA VAL A 13 -59.96 8.15 70.41
C VAL A 13 -58.51 8.57 70.66
N VAL A 14 -58.13 8.88 71.91
CA VAL A 14 -56.73 9.19 72.26
C VAL A 14 -55.81 7.98 72.03
N VAL A 15 -56.26 6.76 72.35
CA VAL A 15 -55.50 5.54 72.03
C VAL A 15 -55.35 5.39 70.52
N LEU A 16 -56.43 5.56 69.75
CA LEU A 16 -56.39 5.50 68.29
C LEU A 16 -55.42 6.51 67.68
N LEU A 17 -55.44 7.78 68.14
CA LEU A 17 -54.51 8.81 67.65
C LEU A 17 -53.05 8.50 68.00
N ARG A 18 -52.78 7.91 69.17
CA ARG A 18 -51.43 7.44 69.52
C ARG A 18 -50.98 6.24 68.68
N ASP A 19 -51.91 5.35 68.33
CA ASP A 19 -51.61 4.23 67.45
C ASP A 19 -51.36 4.73 66.01
N MET A 20 -52.14 5.70 65.53
CA MET A 20 -51.88 6.40 64.26
C MET A 20 -50.51 7.11 64.26
N GLN A 21 -50.12 7.76 65.36
CA GLN A 21 -48.80 8.38 65.49
C GLN A 21 -47.68 7.35 65.32
N LYS A 22 -47.79 6.19 65.98
CA LYS A 22 -46.81 5.10 65.85
C LYS A 22 -46.80 4.49 64.44
N GLU A 23 -47.95 4.44 63.78
CA GLU A 23 -48.04 3.96 62.40
C GLU A 23 -47.34 4.92 61.45
N LEU A 24 -47.60 6.24 61.57
CA LEU A 24 -46.90 7.27 60.81
C LEU A 24 -45.37 7.24 61.04
N GLU A 25 -44.92 7.03 62.28
CA GLU A 25 -43.48 6.85 62.58
C GLU A 25 -42.89 5.62 61.89
N ARG A 26 -43.59 4.47 61.90
CA ARG A 26 -43.14 3.26 61.18
C ARG A 26 -43.11 3.44 59.68
N GLU A 27 -44.10 4.14 59.12
CA GLU A 27 -44.12 4.46 57.70
C GLU A 27 -43.01 5.46 57.32
N ALA A 28 -42.61 6.35 58.24
CA ALA A 28 -41.44 7.21 58.09
C ALA A 28 -40.17 6.40 57.90
N ASP A 29 -39.89 5.51 58.85
CA ASP A 29 -38.69 4.66 58.82
C ASP A 29 -38.66 3.78 57.55
N ALA A 30 -39.82 3.24 57.15
CA ALA A 30 -39.93 2.40 55.95
C ALA A 30 -39.72 3.19 54.64
N ASP A 31 -40.27 4.39 54.51
CA ASP A 31 -40.05 5.24 53.31
C ASP A 31 -38.60 5.74 53.26
N GLU A 32 -37.99 6.07 54.40
CA GLU A 32 -36.57 6.44 54.49
C GLU A 32 -35.66 5.30 54.01
N GLU A 33 -35.87 4.06 54.47
CA GLU A 33 -35.07 2.91 54.04
C GLU A 33 -35.19 2.65 52.52
N VAL A 34 -36.40 2.80 51.96
CA VAL A 34 -36.63 2.67 50.52
C VAL A 34 -35.94 3.79 49.75
N PHE A 35 -36.04 5.03 50.25
CA PHE A 35 -35.40 6.18 49.65
C PHE A 35 -33.87 6.05 49.65
N ASP A 36 -33.26 5.61 50.75
CA ASP A 36 -31.81 5.40 50.85
C ASP A 36 -31.30 4.39 49.82
N LYS A 37 -32.02 3.28 49.63
CA LYS A 37 -31.69 2.28 48.60
C LYS A 37 -31.79 2.89 47.20
N MET A 38 -32.84 3.66 46.93
CA MET A 38 -33.03 4.32 45.65
C MET A 38 -31.97 5.39 45.39
N ASP A 39 -31.63 6.23 46.36
CA ASP A 39 -30.60 7.26 46.23
C ASP A 39 -29.21 6.63 46.04
N CYS A 40 -28.91 5.53 46.73
CA CYS A 40 -27.70 4.74 46.50
C CYS A 40 -27.64 4.19 45.06
N TRP A 41 -28.75 3.63 44.56
CA TRP A 41 -28.86 3.14 43.19
C TRP A 41 -28.66 4.27 42.17
N CYS A 42 -29.32 5.41 42.38
CA CYS A 42 -29.17 6.62 41.58
C CYS A 42 -27.72 7.10 41.51
N LYS A 43 -27.06 7.26 42.67
CA LYS A 43 -25.65 7.70 42.75
C LYS A 43 -24.71 6.73 42.03
N THR A 44 -24.94 5.43 42.18
CA THR A 44 -24.08 4.40 41.59
C THR A 44 -24.22 4.38 40.07
N ASN A 45 -25.45 4.33 39.56
CA ASN A 45 -25.72 4.31 38.12
C ASN A 45 -25.32 5.62 37.44
N ALA A 46 -25.52 6.77 38.10
CA ALA A 46 -25.09 8.06 37.56
C ALA A 46 -23.57 8.14 37.41
N ARG A 47 -22.82 7.60 38.37
CA ARG A 47 -21.35 7.52 38.31
C ARG A 47 -20.90 6.57 37.20
N GLU A 48 -21.49 5.39 37.10
CA GLU A 48 -21.16 4.39 36.09
C GLU A 48 -21.43 4.92 34.68
N LYS A 49 -22.62 5.49 34.44
CA LYS A 49 -23.02 6.00 33.14
C LYS A 49 -22.23 7.23 32.71
N THR A 50 -21.95 8.15 33.63
CA THR A 50 -21.04 9.27 33.34
C THR A 50 -19.64 8.78 32.93
N ARG A 51 -19.11 7.74 33.59
CA ARG A 51 -17.82 7.14 33.19
C ARG A 51 -17.90 6.46 31.82
N SER A 52 -18.98 5.74 31.53
CA SER A 52 -19.19 5.09 30.23
C SER A 52 -19.21 6.13 29.09
N VAL A 53 -19.98 7.20 29.26
CA VAL A 53 -20.07 8.33 28.33
C VAL A 53 -18.69 8.95 28.09
N GLN A 54 -17.95 9.30 29.15
CA GLN A 54 -16.59 9.86 29.03
C GLN A 54 -15.60 8.91 28.34
N SER A 55 -15.66 7.61 28.66
CA SER A 55 -14.81 6.60 28.03
C SER A 55 -15.15 6.45 26.55
N ALA A 56 -16.43 6.50 26.18
CA ALA A 56 -16.88 6.43 24.80
C ALA A 56 -16.47 7.68 24.01
N GLU A 57 -16.56 8.88 24.58
CA GLU A 57 -16.06 10.12 23.97
C GLU A 57 -14.56 10.05 23.69
N ALA A 58 -13.77 9.63 24.69
CA ALA A 58 -12.33 9.47 24.53
C ALA A 58 -11.99 8.46 23.43
N ARG A 59 -12.74 7.34 23.38
CA ARG A 59 -12.56 6.31 22.36
C ARG A 59 -12.94 6.81 20.96
N ILE A 60 -14.03 7.56 20.82
CA ILE A 60 -14.44 8.18 19.54
C ILE A 60 -13.34 9.12 19.05
N ALA A 61 -12.75 9.94 19.93
CA ALA A 61 -11.65 10.84 19.58
C ALA A 61 -10.42 10.05 19.09
N GLU A 62 -9.99 9.03 19.84
CA GLU A 62 -8.84 8.18 19.49
C GLU A 62 -9.05 7.47 18.14
N LEU A 63 -10.22 6.88 17.93
CA LEU A 63 -10.54 6.21 16.67
C LEU A 63 -10.63 7.19 15.50
N THR A 64 -11.12 8.41 15.72
CA THR A 64 -11.14 9.47 14.69
C THR A 64 -9.72 9.83 14.25
N THR A 65 -8.79 10.04 15.18
CA THR A 65 -7.37 10.24 14.86
C THR A 65 -6.78 9.04 14.12
N THR A 66 -7.17 7.82 14.50
CA THR A 66 -6.74 6.59 13.81
C THR A 66 -7.24 6.53 12.37
N ILE A 67 -8.49 6.92 12.11
CA ILE A 67 -9.09 6.99 10.77
C ILE A 67 -8.32 7.98 9.90
N GLU A 68 -8.02 9.17 10.42
CA GLU A 68 -7.26 10.21 9.68
C GLU A 68 -5.83 9.76 9.38
N THR A 69 -5.13 9.22 10.39
CA THR A 69 -3.74 8.76 10.25
C THR A 69 -3.64 7.58 9.29
N SER A 70 -4.56 6.61 9.38
CA SER A 70 -4.58 5.47 8.45
C SER A 70 -4.88 5.91 7.03
N ALA A 71 -5.84 6.82 6.81
CA ALA A 71 -6.13 7.35 5.48
C ALA A 71 -4.92 8.07 4.86
N ALA A 72 -4.22 8.90 5.64
CA ALA A 72 -3.00 9.57 5.19
C ALA A 72 -1.89 8.57 4.84
N ASN A 73 -1.71 7.53 5.66
CA ASN A 73 -0.74 6.48 5.40
C ASN A 73 -1.07 5.65 4.16
N SER A 74 -2.34 5.30 3.93
CA SER A 74 -2.78 4.60 2.72
C SER A 74 -2.48 5.42 1.47
N ALA A 75 -2.79 6.73 1.49
CA ALA A 75 -2.48 7.62 0.37
C ALA A 75 -0.97 7.70 0.09
N ARG A 76 -0.15 7.83 1.15
CA ARG A 76 1.32 7.81 1.03
C ARG A 76 1.82 6.49 0.42
N LEU A 77 1.34 5.35 0.92
CA LEU A 77 1.74 4.03 0.44
C LEU A 77 1.36 3.81 -1.03
N GLN A 78 0.17 4.26 -1.44
CA GLN A 78 -0.26 4.21 -2.84
C GLN A 78 0.67 5.02 -3.75
N GLN A 79 1.05 6.23 -3.34
CA GLN A 79 1.99 7.05 -4.10
C GLN A 79 3.38 6.41 -4.20
N GLU A 80 3.88 5.84 -3.10
CA GLU A 80 5.17 5.14 -3.09
C GLU A 80 5.16 3.89 -3.99
N ILE A 81 4.07 3.10 -3.96
CA ILE A 81 3.89 1.96 -4.87
C ILE A 81 3.92 2.42 -6.33
N ALA A 82 3.16 3.46 -6.68
CA ALA A 82 3.13 3.99 -8.04
C ALA A 82 4.51 4.49 -8.50
N SER A 83 5.26 5.15 -7.62
CA SER A 83 6.65 5.58 -7.91
C SER A 83 7.55 4.38 -8.19
N HIS A 84 7.50 3.34 -7.35
CA HIS A 84 8.33 2.15 -7.54
C HIS A 84 7.93 1.33 -8.77
N GLU A 85 6.65 1.27 -9.12
CA GLU A 85 6.19 0.65 -10.37
C GLU A 85 6.73 1.38 -11.60
N ALA A 86 6.79 2.72 -11.56
CA ALA A 86 7.40 3.51 -12.62
C ALA A 86 8.91 3.26 -12.74
N ASP A 87 9.61 3.15 -11.62
CA ASP A 87 11.05 2.85 -11.62
C ASP A 87 11.35 1.42 -12.09
N LEU A 88 10.50 0.45 -11.71
CA LEU A 88 10.55 -0.91 -12.23
C LEU A 88 10.43 -0.95 -13.76
N ALA A 89 9.48 -0.18 -14.33
CA ALA A 89 9.29 -0.10 -15.77
C ALA A 89 10.53 0.51 -16.47
N LYS A 90 11.12 1.58 -15.91
CA LYS A 90 12.35 2.18 -16.44
C LYS A 90 13.54 1.23 -16.38
N SER A 91 13.70 0.48 -15.29
CA SER A 91 14.79 -0.48 -15.16
C SER A 91 14.63 -1.68 -16.09
N GLN A 92 13.40 -2.16 -16.33
CA GLN A 92 13.14 -3.17 -17.35
C GLN A 92 13.45 -2.64 -18.76
N GLN A 93 12.98 -1.43 -19.11
CA GLN A 93 13.27 -0.82 -20.40
C GLN A 93 14.78 -0.65 -20.63
N SER A 94 15.52 -0.24 -19.60
CA SER A 94 16.97 -0.08 -19.67
C SER A 94 17.68 -1.41 -19.92
N LEU A 95 17.21 -2.49 -19.28
CA LEU A 95 17.73 -3.84 -19.48
C LEU A 95 17.43 -4.35 -20.90
N ASP A 96 16.22 -4.13 -21.41
CA ASP A 96 15.81 -4.54 -22.75
C ASP A 96 16.63 -3.80 -23.83
N GLN A 97 16.83 -2.49 -23.66
CA GLN A 97 17.68 -1.68 -24.55
C GLN A 97 19.14 -2.14 -24.55
N ALA A 98 19.71 -2.40 -23.37
CA ALA A 98 21.05 -2.93 -23.25
C ALA A 98 21.18 -4.31 -23.93
N THR A 99 20.16 -5.17 -23.78
CA THR A 99 20.11 -6.49 -24.41
C THR A 99 20.06 -6.38 -25.92
N GLN A 100 19.20 -5.52 -26.46
CA GLN A 100 19.09 -5.29 -27.89
C GLN A 100 20.40 -4.73 -28.49
N LEU A 101 21.05 -3.81 -27.79
CA LEU A 101 22.35 -3.28 -28.21
C LEU A 101 23.41 -4.39 -28.23
N ARG A 102 23.43 -5.24 -27.19
CA ARG A 102 24.37 -6.36 -27.10
C ARG A 102 24.18 -7.38 -28.23
N GLU A 103 22.94 -7.68 -28.59
CA GLU A 103 22.62 -8.56 -29.72
C GLU A 103 23.13 -7.98 -31.05
N GLN A 104 22.95 -6.68 -31.27
CA GLN A 104 23.45 -5.98 -32.46
C GLN A 104 24.98 -5.98 -32.53
N GLU A 105 25.65 -5.68 -31.42
CA GLU A 105 27.10 -5.69 -31.31
C GLU A 105 27.68 -7.09 -31.54
N LEU A 106 27.06 -8.13 -30.98
CA LEU A 106 27.47 -9.52 -31.16
C LEU A 106 27.31 -9.96 -32.63
N ALA A 107 26.20 -9.58 -33.27
CA ALA A 107 25.98 -9.87 -34.68
C ALA A 107 27.03 -9.17 -35.58
N ALA A 108 27.36 -7.90 -35.28
CA ALA A 108 28.41 -7.16 -35.97
C ALA A 108 29.78 -7.82 -35.77
N PHE A 109 30.12 -8.18 -34.52
CA PHE A 109 31.36 -8.89 -34.20
C PHE A 109 31.49 -10.20 -34.97
N ASN A 110 30.46 -11.05 -34.96
CA ASN A 110 30.48 -12.33 -35.70
C ASN A 110 30.68 -12.14 -37.21
N GLY A 111 30.10 -11.08 -37.78
CA GLY A 111 30.30 -10.69 -39.17
C GLY A 111 31.74 -10.27 -39.44
N GLU A 112 32.28 -9.38 -38.62
CA GLU A 112 33.67 -8.90 -38.75
C GLU A 112 34.69 -10.02 -38.53
N GLU A 113 34.48 -10.87 -37.53
CA GLU A 113 35.33 -12.02 -37.21
C GLU A 113 35.42 -12.97 -38.42
N LYS A 114 34.26 -13.30 -39.02
CA LYS A 114 34.19 -14.14 -40.22
C LYS A 114 34.92 -13.52 -41.40
N ASP A 115 34.73 -12.23 -41.66
CA ASP A 115 35.39 -11.53 -42.77
C ASP A 115 36.92 -11.44 -42.55
N MET A 116 37.38 -11.25 -41.31
CA MET A 116 38.81 -11.28 -40.97
C MET A 116 39.40 -12.68 -41.18
N LEU A 117 38.73 -13.74 -40.72
CA LEU A 117 39.17 -15.12 -40.94
C LEU A 117 39.29 -15.46 -42.42
N GLN A 118 38.29 -15.07 -43.22
CA GLN A 118 38.34 -15.26 -44.67
C GLN A 118 39.47 -14.46 -45.33
N SER A 119 39.78 -13.27 -44.81
CA SER A 119 40.90 -12.44 -45.28
C SER A 119 42.26 -13.06 -44.96
N ILE A 120 42.43 -13.62 -43.76
CA ILE A 120 43.64 -14.37 -43.35
C ILE A 120 43.82 -15.59 -44.25
N GLN A 121 42.77 -16.40 -44.45
CA GLN A 121 42.82 -17.57 -45.33
C GLN A 121 43.19 -17.20 -46.78
N ALA A 122 42.67 -16.09 -47.29
CA ALA A 122 43.02 -15.61 -48.63
C ALA A 122 44.48 -15.13 -48.72
N LEU A 123 45.01 -14.48 -47.68
CA LEU A 123 46.42 -14.09 -47.57
C LEU A 123 47.33 -15.32 -47.51
N ASP A 124 46.97 -16.34 -46.73
CA ASP A 124 47.70 -17.62 -46.66
C ASP A 124 47.75 -18.34 -48.00
N ALA A 125 46.60 -18.45 -48.68
CA ALA A 125 46.54 -19.05 -50.01
C ALA A 125 47.44 -18.29 -51.00
N ALA A 126 47.42 -16.95 -50.96
CA ALA A 126 48.28 -16.12 -51.81
C ALA A 126 49.78 -16.32 -51.48
N LEU A 127 50.15 -16.41 -50.20
CA LEU A 127 51.52 -16.68 -49.76
C LEU A 127 52.01 -18.05 -50.24
N VAL A 128 51.18 -19.10 -50.14
CA VAL A 128 51.52 -20.46 -50.62
C VAL A 128 51.74 -20.46 -52.13
N ILE A 129 50.86 -19.80 -52.89
CA ILE A 129 50.94 -19.72 -54.34
C ILE A 129 52.22 -18.96 -54.77
N LEU A 130 52.51 -17.82 -54.15
CA LEU A 130 53.71 -17.03 -54.46
C LEU A 130 55.00 -17.77 -54.09
N ALA A 131 55.03 -18.50 -52.97
CA ALA A 131 56.18 -19.31 -52.58
C ALA A 131 56.49 -20.46 -53.56
N LYS A 132 55.46 -21.05 -54.19
CA LYS A 132 55.63 -22.06 -55.25
C LYS A 132 56.15 -21.44 -56.56
N HIS A 133 55.69 -20.23 -56.90
CA HIS A 133 56.09 -19.53 -58.11
C HIS A 133 57.53 -18.98 -58.04
N SER A 134 57.99 -18.54 -56.85
CA SER A 134 59.36 -18.05 -56.63
C SER A 134 60.42 -19.17 -56.68
N ARG A 135 60.03 -20.43 -56.49
CA ARG A 135 60.91 -21.63 -56.54
C ARG A 135 61.07 -22.24 -57.95
N GLY A 136 60.67 -21.52 -59.00
CA GLY A 136 60.96 -21.91 -60.39
C GLY A 136 59.96 -22.88 -61.05
N ALA A 137 58.85 -23.23 -60.39
CA ALA A 137 57.79 -24.04 -60.97
C ALA A 137 56.89 -23.20 -61.90
N ALA A 138 57.36 -22.95 -63.13
CA ALA A 138 56.67 -22.20 -64.18
C ALA A 138 55.47 -22.95 -64.83
N LEU A 139 54.81 -23.87 -64.10
CA LEU A 139 53.78 -24.78 -64.64
C LEU A 139 52.35 -24.50 -64.15
N LEU A 140 52.13 -23.50 -63.29
CA LEU A 140 50.77 -23.12 -62.92
C LEU A 140 50.20 -22.11 -63.92
N ASP A 141 49.04 -22.44 -64.49
CA ASP A 141 48.26 -21.56 -65.35
C ASP A 141 48.06 -20.20 -64.66
N GLY A 142 48.55 -19.13 -65.30
CA GLY A 142 48.52 -17.77 -64.77
C GLY A 142 47.10 -17.28 -64.44
N GLY A 143 46.06 -17.96 -64.94
CA GLY A 143 44.66 -17.74 -64.56
C GLY A 143 44.35 -18.02 -63.09
N VAL A 144 44.90 -19.09 -62.51
CA VAL A 144 44.61 -19.52 -61.11
C VAL A 144 45.21 -18.54 -60.10
N LEU A 145 46.47 -18.15 -60.30
CA LEU A 145 47.18 -17.17 -59.47
C LEU A 145 46.45 -15.82 -59.46
N ARG A 146 45.84 -15.46 -60.59
CA ARG A 146 45.08 -14.23 -60.77
C ARG A 146 43.71 -14.25 -60.11
N GLY A 147 43.01 -15.37 -60.20
CA GLY A 147 41.73 -15.58 -59.51
C GLY A 147 41.92 -15.44 -58.01
N ALA A 148 42.95 -16.10 -57.46
CA ALA A 148 43.31 -16.02 -56.06
C ALA A 148 43.68 -14.59 -55.61
N LEU A 149 44.54 -13.88 -56.36
CA LEU A 149 44.94 -12.50 -56.02
C LEU A 149 43.79 -11.49 -56.12
N ASN A 150 42.89 -11.62 -57.10
CA ASN A 150 41.72 -10.73 -57.20
C ASN A 150 40.69 -11.02 -56.09
N ALA A 151 40.48 -12.29 -55.73
CA ALA A 151 39.63 -12.67 -54.61
C ALA A 151 40.20 -12.17 -53.27
N ALA A 152 41.52 -12.31 -53.07
CA ALA A 152 42.21 -11.75 -51.90
C ALA A 152 42.07 -10.23 -51.86
N ARG A 153 42.32 -9.52 -52.97
CA ARG A 153 42.16 -8.07 -53.06
C ARG A 153 40.74 -7.61 -52.73
N ALA A 154 39.72 -8.27 -53.27
CA ALA A 154 38.32 -7.89 -53.03
C ALA A 154 37.94 -8.04 -51.54
N ARG A 155 38.44 -9.07 -50.86
CA ARG A 155 38.21 -9.31 -49.43
C ARG A 155 39.01 -8.35 -48.55
N ILE A 156 40.30 -8.17 -48.81
CA ILE A 156 41.19 -7.26 -48.08
C ILE A 156 40.66 -5.82 -48.09
N LEU A 157 40.11 -5.36 -49.23
CA LEU A 157 39.57 -4.00 -49.36
C LEU A 157 38.29 -3.77 -48.53
N ARG A 158 37.65 -4.82 -48.01
CA ARG A 158 36.53 -4.68 -47.06
C ARG A 158 36.97 -4.23 -45.67
N HIS A 159 38.27 -4.35 -45.35
CA HIS A 159 38.83 -3.92 -44.07
C HIS A 159 39.80 -2.74 -44.26
N PRO A 160 39.30 -1.53 -44.57
CA PRO A 160 40.14 -0.38 -44.87
C PRO A 160 41.00 0.08 -43.69
N ARG A 161 40.55 -0.15 -42.44
CA ARG A 161 41.34 0.15 -41.24
C ARG A 161 42.55 -0.78 -41.11
N ALA A 162 42.34 -2.09 -41.23
CA ALA A 162 43.42 -3.08 -41.20
C ALA A 162 44.43 -2.88 -42.34
N VAL A 163 43.96 -2.55 -43.54
CA VAL A 163 44.83 -2.20 -44.68
C VAL A 163 45.58 -0.89 -44.42
N ARG A 164 44.98 0.05 -43.69
CA ARG A 164 45.63 1.33 -43.36
C ARG A 164 46.76 1.18 -42.36
N THR A 165 46.58 0.34 -41.35
CA THR A 165 47.59 0.07 -40.32
C THR A 165 48.67 -0.90 -40.82
N ALA A 166 48.31 -1.87 -41.65
CA ALA A 166 49.25 -2.88 -42.16
C ALA A 166 50.25 -2.35 -43.21
N LEU A 167 49.89 -1.31 -43.97
CA LEU A 167 50.64 -0.90 -45.17
C LEU A 167 50.97 0.59 -45.19
N ALA A 168 52.24 0.90 -45.42
CA ALA A 168 52.71 2.24 -45.73
C ALA A 168 52.16 2.75 -47.09
N PRO A 169 52.00 4.06 -47.30
CA PRO A 169 51.52 4.62 -48.58
C PRO A 169 52.36 4.21 -49.80
N SER A 170 53.66 3.98 -49.61
CA SER A 170 54.56 3.44 -50.64
C SER A 170 54.22 1.98 -51.02
N GLN A 171 54.03 1.11 -50.03
CA GLN A 171 53.68 -0.30 -50.22
C GLN A 171 52.32 -0.47 -50.91
N ARG A 172 51.34 0.38 -50.59
CA ARG A 172 50.03 0.38 -51.28
C ARG A 172 50.15 0.73 -52.76
N ARG A 173 50.99 1.72 -53.09
CA ARG A 173 51.28 2.08 -54.49
C ARG A 173 51.96 0.93 -55.22
N LEU A 174 52.91 0.24 -54.57
CA LEU A 174 53.60 -0.93 -55.12
C LEU A 174 52.62 -2.07 -55.46
N LEU A 175 51.72 -2.43 -54.53
CA LEU A 175 50.71 -3.47 -54.76
C LEU A 175 49.70 -3.11 -55.88
N LEU A 176 49.30 -1.84 -55.96
CA LEU A 176 48.41 -1.36 -57.01
C LEU A 176 49.09 -1.37 -58.38
N ALA A 177 50.34 -0.91 -58.46
CA ALA A 177 51.15 -0.94 -59.67
C ALA A 177 51.36 -2.39 -60.15
N PHE A 178 51.72 -3.31 -59.25
CA PHE A 178 51.85 -4.73 -59.56
C PHE A 178 50.57 -5.34 -60.12
N GLY A 179 49.41 -5.03 -59.51
CA GLY A 179 48.11 -5.49 -60.01
C GLY A 179 47.75 -4.93 -61.40
N GLN A 180 48.15 -3.69 -61.69
CA GLN A 180 47.93 -3.05 -62.99
C GLN A 180 48.85 -3.62 -64.08
N GLU A 181 50.15 -3.78 -63.79
CA GLU A 181 51.12 -4.39 -64.71
C GLU A 181 50.70 -5.81 -65.12
N GLN A 182 50.26 -6.61 -64.15
CA GLN A 182 49.75 -7.95 -64.44
C GLN A 182 48.55 -7.89 -65.41
N ARG A 183 47.56 -7.01 -65.17
CA ARG A 183 46.39 -6.79 -66.05
C ARG A 183 46.78 -6.39 -67.46
N GLN A 184 47.75 -5.50 -67.61
CA GLN A 184 48.25 -5.09 -68.92
C GLN A 184 48.92 -6.25 -69.66
N ARG A 185 49.78 -7.03 -68.99
CA ARG A 185 50.44 -8.21 -69.59
C ARG A 185 49.45 -9.28 -70.06
N GLN A 186 48.37 -9.52 -69.32
CA GLN A 186 47.36 -10.49 -69.76
C GLN A 186 46.51 -9.98 -70.92
N ARG A 187 46.16 -8.69 -70.94
CA ARG A 187 45.51 -8.09 -72.11
C ARG A 187 46.40 -8.22 -73.35
N GLN A 188 47.72 -8.08 -73.20
CA GLN A 188 48.68 -8.34 -74.28
C GLN A 188 48.74 -9.82 -74.67
N GLN A 189 48.80 -10.76 -73.72
CA GLN A 189 48.81 -12.20 -74.00
C GLN A 189 47.49 -12.70 -74.65
N GLN A 190 46.34 -12.24 -74.17
CA GLN A 190 45.03 -12.56 -74.78
C GLN A 190 44.89 -11.96 -76.18
N ARG A 191 45.45 -10.76 -76.41
CA ARG A 191 45.52 -10.18 -77.77
C ARG A 191 46.41 -11.00 -78.70
N GLN A 192 47.51 -11.56 -78.20
CA GLN A 192 48.38 -12.46 -78.98
C GLN A 192 47.70 -13.80 -79.29
N GLN A 193 46.88 -14.34 -78.38
CA GLN A 193 46.15 -15.60 -78.60
C GLN A 193 44.91 -15.44 -79.50
N ARG A 194 44.24 -14.28 -79.47
CA ARG A 194 43.13 -13.97 -80.39
C ARG A 194 43.59 -13.53 -81.79
N GLY A 195 44.88 -13.28 -82.00
CA GLY A 195 45.46 -12.86 -83.29
C GLY A 195 45.96 -14.00 -84.19
N GLY A 196 45.66 -15.27 -83.87
CA GLY A 196 46.14 -16.44 -84.61
C GLY A 196 45.27 -16.88 -85.80
N GLY A 197 44.72 -15.94 -86.58
CA GLY A 197 43.80 -16.25 -87.68
C GLY A 197 44.09 -15.46 -88.97
N ARG A 198 45.00 -16.03 -89.78
CA ARG A 198 45.25 -15.77 -91.23
C ARG A 198 45.80 -14.39 -91.66
N GLY A 199 47.08 -14.41 -92.05
CA GLY A 199 47.58 -13.82 -93.31
C GLY A 199 48.48 -12.58 -93.20
N GLY A 200 49.78 -12.73 -93.54
CA GLY A 200 50.57 -11.64 -94.14
C GLY A 200 51.92 -11.27 -93.50
N SER A 201 53.00 -11.89 -94.02
CA SER A 201 54.37 -11.39 -94.21
C SER A 201 55.06 -10.47 -93.19
N ALA A 202 56.08 -11.05 -92.53
CA ALA A 202 57.40 -10.52 -92.20
C ALA A 202 57.64 -9.00 -92.13
N ARG A 203 57.96 -8.51 -90.93
CA ARG A 203 59.08 -7.58 -90.71
C ARG A 203 59.84 -7.98 -89.44
N ALA A 204 61.08 -8.43 -89.65
CA ALA A 204 62.09 -8.55 -88.63
C ALA A 204 62.42 -7.15 -88.08
N GLY A 205 62.52 -7.03 -86.76
CA GLY A 205 62.95 -5.82 -86.09
C GLY A 205 62.40 -5.72 -84.68
N GLN A 206 63.31 -5.81 -83.71
CA GLN A 206 63.13 -5.49 -82.29
C GLN A 206 62.51 -6.61 -81.43
N THR A 207 63.39 -7.48 -80.94
CA THR A 207 63.23 -8.13 -79.64
C THR A 207 62.99 -7.07 -78.56
N PRO A 208 61.87 -7.06 -77.81
CA PRO A 208 61.83 -6.35 -76.54
C PRO A 208 62.68 -7.17 -75.56
N ALA A 209 63.93 -6.76 -75.42
CA ALA A 209 64.78 -7.09 -74.29
C ALA A 209 64.19 -6.44 -73.04
N PHE A 210 63.18 -7.08 -72.43
CA PHE A 210 62.78 -6.79 -71.06
C PHE A 210 62.03 -7.97 -70.44
N ARG A 211 62.64 -9.16 -70.46
CA ARG A 211 62.40 -10.13 -69.38
C ARG A 211 63.31 -9.75 -68.22
N GLN A 212 63.01 -8.63 -67.55
CA GLN A 212 63.55 -8.43 -66.20
C GLN A 212 63.14 -9.66 -65.38
N PRO A 213 64.07 -10.32 -64.68
CA PRO A 213 63.76 -11.49 -63.89
C PRO A 213 62.75 -11.08 -62.81
N TYR A 214 61.53 -11.60 -62.96
CA TYR A 214 60.39 -11.47 -62.05
C TYR A 214 60.72 -11.88 -60.59
N GLN A 215 61.90 -12.46 -60.37
CA GLN A 215 62.41 -12.87 -59.07
C GLN A 215 62.68 -11.68 -58.13
N ALA A 216 63.19 -10.54 -58.61
CA ALA A 216 63.59 -9.42 -57.73
C ALA A 216 62.40 -8.69 -57.07
N GLN A 217 61.24 -8.61 -57.72
CA GLN A 217 60.04 -7.95 -57.19
C GLN A 217 59.14 -8.88 -56.35
N SER A 218 59.31 -10.20 -56.46
CA SER A 218 58.46 -11.19 -55.79
C SER A 218 58.69 -11.28 -54.28
N GLY A 219 59.93 -11.06 -53.81
CA GLY A 219 60.30 -11.14 -52.39
C GLY A 219 59.72 -10.02 -51.53
N GLU A 220 59.73 -8.78 -52.04
CA GLU A 220 59.16 -7.62 -51.35
C GLU A 220 57.63 -7.75 -51.20
N ILE A 221 56.95 -8.23 -52.24
CA ILE A 221 55.49 -8.48 -52.21
C ILE A 221 55.13 -9.60 -51.22
N VAL A 222 55.94 -10.66 -51.13
CA VAL A 222 55.75 -11.72 -50.13
C VAL A 222 55.94 -11.17 -48.71
N GLY A 223 56.93 -10.30 -48.49
CA GLY A 223 57.12 -9.60 -47.21
C GLY A 223 55.90 -8.76 -46.82
N ILE A 224 55.39 -7.98 -47.77
CA ILE A 224 54.19 -7.16 -47.58
C ILE A 224 52.95 -8.02 -47.23
N LEU A 225 52.73 -9.13 -47.94
CA LEU A 225 51.59 -10.02 -47.66
C LEU A 225 51.71 -10.74 -46.31
N ARG A 226 52.94 -11.10 -45.89
CA ARG A 226 53.18 -11.63 -44.53
C ARG A 226 52.89 -10.60 -43.45
N GLN A 227 53.35 -9.36 -43.65
CA GLN A 227 53.06 -8.25 -42.74
C GLN A 227 51.55 -8.04 -42.62
N MET A 228 50.84 -8.00 -43.75
CA MET A 228 49.38 -7.90 -43.76
C MET A 228 48.71 -9.04 -43.00
N ARG A 229 49.14 -10.30 -43.23
CA ARG A 229 48.57 -11.45 -42.52
C ARG A 229 48.75 -11.31 -41.00
N GLY A 230 49.97 -10.96 -40.56
CA GLY A 230 50.26 -10.72 -39.15
C GLY A 230 49.41 -9.60 -38.54
N THR A 231 49.16 -8.51 -39.27
CA THR A 231 48.25 -7.45 -38.82
C THR A 231 46.80 -7.93 -38.71
N PHE A 232 46.31 -8.72 -39.67
CA PHE A 232 44.95 -9.29 -39.58
C PHE A 232 44.80 -10.29 -38.43
N GLU A 233 45.81 -11.14 -38.19
CA GLU A 233 45.86 -12.06 -37.05
C GLU A 233 45.86 -11.29 -35.71
N SER A 234 46.66 -10.22 -35.62
CA SER A 234 46.71 -9.36 -34.43
C SER A 234 45.38 -8.64 -34.19
N ASN A 235 44.78 -8.05 -35.24
CA ASN A 235 43.49 -7.37 -35.12
C ASN A 235 42.38 -8.34 -34.72
N LEU A 236 42.38 -9.56 -35.25
CA LEU A 236 41.42 -10.60 -34.88
C LEU A 236 41.55 -11.00 -33.40
N ALA A 237 42.78 -11.12 -32.90
CA ALA A 237 43.02 -11.41 -31.49
C ALA A 237 42.56 -10.27 -30.60
N GLU A 238 42.79 -9.02 -31.01
CA GLU A 238 42.35 -7.82 -30.30
C GLU A 238 40.81 -7.71 -30.27
N THR A 239 40.13 -7.86 -31.41
CA THR A 239 38.67 -7.81 -31.46
C THR A 239 38.01 -8.92 -30.63
N ARG A 240 38.58 -10.12 -30.63
CA ARG A 240 38.11 -11.23 -29.76
C ARG A 240 38.26 -10.90 -28.27
N LYS A 241 39.35 -10.22 -27.90
CA LYS A 241 39.55 -9.77 -26.53
C LYS A 241 38.53 -8.69 -26.16
N GLU A 242 38.36 -7.68 -26.99
CA GLU A 242 37.36 -6.62 -26.78
C GLU A 242 35.94 -7.18 -26.67
N GLU A 243 35.61 -8.18 -27.48
CA GLU A 243 34.32 -8.87 -27.42
C GLU A 243 34.13 -9.62 -26.09
N ALA A 244 35.15 -10.32 -25.60
CA ALA A 244 35.11 -10.98 -24.30
C ALA A 244 34.90 -9.97 -23.15
N ASP A 245 35.58 -8.82 -23.21
CA ASP A 245 35.43 -7.74 -22.23
C ASP A 245 34.01 -7.14 -22.27
N LYS A 246 33.47 -6.85 -23.46
CA LYS A 246 32.09 -6.37 -23.65
C LYS A 246 31.05 -7.36 -23.13
N ARG A 247 31.26 -8.66 -23.40
CA ARG A 247 30.40 -9.73 -22.89
C ARG A 247 30.39 -9.75 -21.37
N SER A 248 31.56 -9.75 -20.74
CA SER A 248 31.66 -9.74 -19.27
C SER A 248 31.03 -8.49 -18.66
N ALA A 249 31.23 -7.32 -19.27
CA ALA A 249 30.61 -6.08 -18.82
C ALA A 249 29.08 -6.12 -18.92
N PHE A 250 28.54 -6.66 -20.02
CA PHE A 250 27.10 -6.83 -20.18
C PHE A 250 26.50 -7.85 -19.20
N GLU A 251 27.16 -9.00 -18.98
CA GLU A 251 26.73 -9.99 -17.99
C GLU A 251 26.65 -9.37 -16.58
N GLY A 252 27.64 -8.55 -16.20
CA GLY A 252 27.63 -7.81 -14.94
C GLY A 252 26.51 -6.76 -14.85
N LEU A 253 26.31 -5.95 -15.90
CA LEU A 253 25.22 -4.98 -15.96
C LEU A 253 23.85 -5.66 -15.85
N ARG A 254 23.68 -6.76 -16.59
CA ARG A 254 22.45 -7.55 -16.59
C ARG A 254 22.16 -8.11 -15.20
N ALA A 255 23.14 -8.74 -14.56
CA ALA A 255 22.98 -9.27 -13.21
C ALA A 255 22.58 -8.17 -12.22
N ALA A 256 23.29 -7.04 -12.22
CA ALA A 256 22.98 -5.90 -11.36
C ALA A 256 21.56 -5.34 -11.60
N LYS A 257 21.13 -5.26 -12.86
CA LYS A 257 19.77 -4.80 -13.21
C LYS A 257 18.69 -5.80 -12.83
N GLU A 258 18.93 -7.09 -13.02
CA GLU A 258 18.00 -8.14 -12.59
C GLU A 258 17.86 -8.14 -11.05
N ASP A 259 18.95 -7.92 -10.31
CA ASP A 259 18.94 -7.79 -8.86
C ASP A 259 18.14 -6.55 -8.41
N GLU A 260 18.37 -5.40 -9.04
CA GLU A 260 17.61 -4.17 -8.80
C GLU A 260 16.11 -4.37 -9.05
N ILE A 261 15.75 -4.98 -10.19
CA ILE A 261 14.36 -5.28 -10.55
C ILE A 261 13.70 -6.19 -9.51
N ARG A 262 14.40 -7.22 -9.03
CA ARG A 262 13.87 -8.10 -7.97
C ARG A 262 13.66 -7.35 -6.66
N ALA A 263 14.66 -6.59 -6.22
CA ALA A 263 14.57 -5.79 -4.99
C ALA A 263 13.41 -4.76 -5.05
N THR A 264 13.21 -4.11 -6.19
CA THR A 264 12.08 -3.18 -6.38
C THR A 264 10.73 -3.90 -6.35
N ARG A 265 10.61 -5.08 -6.97
CA ARG A 265 9.39 -5.90 -6.89
C ARG A 265 9.07 -6.30 -5.47
N ASP A 266 10.06 -6.80 -4.73
CA ASP A 266 9.88 -7.19 -3.33
C ASP A 266 9.44 -5.99 -2.47
N THR A 267 10.00 -4.80 -2.73
CA THR A 267 9.60 -3.56 -2.06
C THR A 267 8.14 -3.17 -2.37
N ILE A 268 7.72 -3.31 -3.64
CA ILE A 268 6.32 -3.06 -4.05
C ILE A 268 5.38 -4.03 -3.32
N ASP A 269 5.72 -5.32 -3.29
CA ASP A 269 4.87 -6.34 -2.67
C ASP A 269 4.76 -6.13 -1.16
N GLN A 270 5.87 -5.81 -0.47
CA GLN A 270 5.85 -5.44 0.95
C GLN A 270 4.96 -4.23 1.21
N LYS A 271 5.06 -3.18 0.38
CA LYS A 271 4.22 -1.97 0.53
C LYS A 271 2.74 -2.25 0.24
N ARG A 272 2.43 -3.16 -0.68
CA ARG A 272 1.04 -3.59 -0.94
C ARG A 272 0.44 -4.32 0.26
N VAL A 273 1.23 -5.17 0.94
CA VAL A 273 0.82 -5.79 2.21
C VAL A 273 0.56 -4.71 3.27
N GLN A 274 1.49 -3.78 3.46
CA GLN A 274 1.31 -2.66 4.41
C GLN A 274 0.09 -1.80 4.09
N LEU A 275 -0.20 -1.57 2.81
CA LEU A 275 -1.39 -0.83 2.37
C LEU A 275 -2.66 -1.60 2.77
N ALA A 276 -2.71 -2.90 2.49
CA ALA A 276 -3.86 -3.75 2.84
C ALA A 276 -4.11 -3.76 4.37
N GLU A 277 -3.06 -3.93 5.18
CA GLU A 277 -3.15 -3.86 6.64
C GLU A 277 -3.64 -2.49 7.13
N THR A 278 -3.16 -1.41 6.50
CA THR A 278 -3.56 -0.04 6.84
C THR A 278 -5.02 0.22 6.49
N ASP A 279 -5.48 -0.26 5.32
CA ASP A 279 -6.85 -0.13 4.86
C ASP A 279 -7.81 -0.98 5.71
N GLU A 280 -7.38 -2.18 6.14
CA GLU A 280 -8.14 -3.00 7.09
C GLU A 280 -8.29 -2.27 8.43
N LYS A 281 -7.19 -1.72 8.97
CA LYS A 281 -7.23 -0.92 10.20
C LYS A 281 -8.16 0.29 10.06
N HIS A 282 -8.13 0.96 8.92
CA HIS A 282 -9.00 2.09 8.61
C HIS A 282 -10.49 1.68 8.61
N ALA A 283 -10.81 0.57 7.95
CA ALA A 283 -12.18 0.05 7.88
C ALA A 283 -12.70 -0.38 9.26
N ARG A 284 -11.87 -1.09 10.04
CA ARG A 284 -12.20 -1.48 11.42
C ARG A 284 -12.45 -0.26 12.30
N ALA A 285 -11.56 0.74 12.26
CA ALA A 285 -11.73 1.96 13.05
C ALA A 285 -13.01 2.73 12.69
N LYS A 286 -13.41 2.75 11.41
CA LYS A 286 -14.68 3.34 10.97
C LYS A 286 -15.90 2.61 11.55
N GLN A 287 -15.88 1.28 11.54
CA GLN A 287 -16.95 0.47 12.14
C GLN A 287 -17.00 0.70 13.66
N ASP A 288 -15.85 0.63 14.34
CA ASP A 288 -15.76 0.81 15.78
C ASP A 288 -16.27 2.20 16.22
N VAL A 289 -16.02 3.26 15.44
CA VAL A 289 -16.56 4.60 15.72
C VAL A 289 -18.07 4.60 15.69
N GLU A 290 -18.68 3.95 14.70
CA GLU A 290 -20.13 3.91 14.56
C GLU A 290 -20.77 3.14 15.72
N ASP A 291 -20.24 1.95 16.04
CA ASP A 291 -20.71 1.13 17.15
C ASP A 291 -20.55 1.85 18.50
N THR A 292 -19.43 2.57 18.68
CA THR A 292 -19.17 3.37 19.89
C THR A 292 -20.11 4.57 19.98
N ARG A 293 -20.40 5.26 18.86
CA ARG A 293 -21.34 6.38 18.82
C ARG A 293 -22.77 5.95 19.16
N GLN A 294 -23.18 4.78 18.66
CA GLN A 294 -24.47 4.22 19.00
C GLN A 294 -24.57 3.92 20.50
N SER A 295 -23.54 3.29 21.06
CA SER A 295 -23.46 2.99 22.50
C SER A 295 -23.45 4.27 23.35
N PHE A 296 -22.65 5.27 22.95
CA PHE A 296 -22.59 6.58 23.57
C PHE A 296 -23.97 7.24 23.62
N SER A 297 -24.69 7.27 22.49
CA SER A 297 -26.02 7.87 22.43
C SER A 297 -27.02 7.18 23.37
N THR A 298 -26.97 5.85 23.46
CA THR A 298 -27.84 5.09 24.38
C THR A 298 -27.49 5.35 25.85
N ASP A 299 -26.20 5.41 26.20
CA ASP A 299 -25.75 5.65 27.57
C ASP A 299 -26.01 7.08 28.01
N ASP A 300 -25.82 8.07 27.13
CA ASP A 300 -26.10 9.47 27.44
C ASP A 300 -27.61 9.71 27.61
N ALA A 301 -28.44 9.13 26.74
CA ALA A 301 -29.90 9.19 26.90
C ALA A 301 -30.36 8.54 28.23
N PHE A 302 -29.76 7.41 28.60
CA PHE A 302 -30.04 6.77 29.88
C PHE A 302 -29.58 7.63 31.06
N ARG A 303 -28.38 8.24 30.97
CA ARG A 303 -27.84 9.14 32.00
C ARG A 303 -28.78 10.33 32.24
N ILE A 304 -29.24 10.98 31.17
CA ILE A 304 -30.18 12.11 31.26
C ILE A 304 -31.50 11.66 31.89
N SER A 305 -32.10 10.56 31.41
CA SER A 305 -33.36 10.04 31.98
C SER A 305 -33.21 9.63 33.45
N LEU A 306 -32.04 9.10 33.82
CA LEU A 306 -31.73 8.73 35.20
C LEU A 306 -31.65 9.98 36.09
N GLU A 307 -30.95 11.03 35.66
CA GLU A 307 -30.84 12.29 36.39
C GLU A 307 -32.23 12.90 36.67
N GLU A 308 -33.10 12.93 35.66
CA GLU A 308 -34.48 13.42 35.81
C GLU A 308 -35.30 12.59 36.81
N LYS A 309 -35.30 11.26 36.66
CA LYS A 309 -36.06 10.35 37.53
C LYS A 309 -35.57 10.40 38.98
N CYS A 310 -34.25 10.44 39.18
CA CYS A 310 -33.66 10.52 40.51
C CYS A 310 -33.94 11.87 41.18
N ALA A 311 -33.95 12.97 40.40
CA ALA A 311 -34.34 14.29 40.91
C ALA A 311 -35.83 14.32 41.30
N ALA A 312 -36.71 13.81 40.44
CA ALA A 312 -38.15 13.73 40.72
C ALA A 312 -38.43 12.90 41.98
N ALA A 313 -37.81 11.72 42.10
CA ALA A 313 -38.01 10.84 43.24
C ALA A 313 -37.51 11.46 44.56
N ARG A 314 -36.46 12.29 44.52
CA ARG A 314 -36.03 13.09 45.69
C ARG A 314 -37.05 14.14 46.08
N THR A 315 -37.57 14.90 45.11
CA THR A 315 -38.62 15.90 45.38
C THR A 315 -39.89 15.27 45.95
N GLU A 316 -40.30 14.12 45.42
CA GLU A 316 -41.46 13.37 45.92
C GLU A 316 -41.24 12.88 47.35
N TYR A 317 -40.07 12.30 47.66
CA TYR A 317 -39.72 11.89 49.01
C TYR A 317 -39.72 13.06 49.99
N GLU A 318 -39.10 14.18 49.63
CA GLU A 318 -39.07 15.40 50.46
C GLU A 318 -40.50 15.93 50.72
N SER A 319 -41.38 15.88 49.71
CA SER A 319 -42.79 16.24 49.86
C SER A 319 -43.52 15.29 50.82
N ARG A 320 -43.35 13.97 50.66
CA ARG A 320 -43.97 12.98 51.55
C ARG A 320 -43.49 13.12 52.98
N ARG A 321 -42.19 13.30 53.19
CA ARG A 321 -41.59 13.51 54.50
C ARG A 321 -42.16 14.75 55.18
N ARG A 322 -42.26 15.87 54.45
CA ARG A 322 -42.85 17.11 54.98
C ARG A 322 -44.32 16.93 55.35
N THR A 323 -45.14 16.33 54.48
CA THR A 323 -46.56 16.09 54.79
C THR A 323 -46.70 15.19 56.02
N ARG A 324 -45.88 14.15 56.14
CA ARG A 324 -45.88 13.25 57.30
C ARG A 324 -45.43 13.96 58.59
N GLU A 325 -44.45 14.85 58.53
CA GLU A 325 -44.04 15.70 59.67
C GLU A 325 -45.20 16.62 60.12
N GLU A 326 -45.91 17.23 59.17
CA GLU A 326 -47.10 18.06 59.44
C GLU A 326 -48.24 17.23 60.06
N GLU A 327 -48.48 16.01 59.58
CA GLU A 327 -49.46 15.07 60.13
C GLU A 327 -49.09 14.62 61.56
N LEU A 328 -47.84 14.24 61.79
CA LEU A 328 -47.35 13.86 63.12
C LEU A 328 -47.53 15.00 64.13
N SER A 329 -47.23 16.24 63.73
CA SER A 329 -47.45 17.43 64.55
C SER A 329 -48.94 17.64 64.86
N ALA A 330 -49.81 17.55 63.85
CA ALA A 330 -51.26 17.72 64.02
C ALA A 330 -51.86 16.63 64.92
N VAL A 331 -51.43 15.38 64.77
CA VAL A 331 -51.86 14.26 65.62
C VAL A 331 -51.36 14.46 67.05
N ALA A 332 -50.11 14.89 67.25
CA ALA A 332 -49.56 15.18 68.57
C ALA A 332 -50.32 16.33 69.27
N GLU A 333 -50.65 17.39 68.55
CA GLU A 333 -51.46 18.50 69.06
C GLU A 333 -52.87 18.03 69.45
N ALA A 334 -53.53 17.24 68.58
CA ALA A 334 -54.84 16.66 68.88
C ALA A 334 -54.81 15.77 70.14
N VAL A 335 -53.78 14.92 70.28
CA VAL A 335 -53.57 14.10 71.49
C VAL A 335 -53.37 14.99 72.72
N SER A 336 -52.62 16.07 72.61
CA SER A 336 -52.38 17.04 73.70
C SER A 336 -53.67 17.72 74.15
N ILE A 337 -54.46 18.25 73.20
CA ILE A 337 -55.75 18.90 73.47
C ILE A 337 -56.71 17.92 74.16
N LEU A 338 -56.88 16.72 73.60
CA LEU A 338 -57.80 15.70 74.14
C LEU A 338 -57.32 15.10 75.47
N SER A 339 -56.02 15.15 75.75
CA SER A 339 -55.43 14.65 77.00
C SER A 339 -55.27 15.72 78.07
N SER A 340 -55.58 16.99 77.77
CA SER A 340 -55.48 18.09 78.74
C SER A 340 -56.44 17.90 79.92
N ASP A 341 -56.05 18.39 81.09
CA ASP A 341 -56.85 18.21 82.31
C ASP A 341 -58.23 18.90 82.20
N GLY A 342 -58.29 20.06 81.54
CA GLY A 342 -59.55 20.74 81.23
C GLY A 342 -60.49 19.92 80.33
N ALA A 343 -59.95 19.22 79.32
CA ALA A 343 -60.73 18.30 78.50
C ALA A 343 -61.21 17.08 79.29
N ARG A 344 -60.34 16.48 80.12
CA ARG A 344 -60.68 15.35 80.99
C ARG A 344 -61.78 15.68 81.99
N ASP A 345 -61.76 16.87 82.57
CA ASP A 345 -62.79 17.37 83.47
C ASP A 345 -64.12 17.58 82.75
N ALA A 346 -64.09 18.18 81.55
CA ALA A 346 -65.28 18.34 80.72
C ALA A 346 -65.91 16.99 80.35
N PHE A 347 -65.11 15.99 79.95
CA PHE A 347 -65.60 14.64 79.68
C PHE A 347 -66.19 13.97 80.92
N SER A 348 -65.54 14.13 82.08
CA SER A 348 -66.03 13.56 83.34
C SER A 348 -67.37 14.16 83.74
N ARG A 349 -67.60 15.46 83.51
CA ARG A 349 -68.90 16.12 83.77
C ARG A 349 -70.00 15.64 82.82
N THR A 350 -69.69 15.54 81.53
CA THR A 350 -70.68 15.19 80.49
C THR A 350 -71.08 13.71 80.54
N PHE A 351 -70.13 12.82 80.81
CA PHE A 351 -70.38 11.37 80.79
C PHE A 351 -70.64 10.73 82.17
N ASN A 352 -70.39 11.43 83.29
CA ASN A 352 -70.73 10.97 84.65
C ASN A 352 -71.75 11.87 85.38
N GLY A 353 -72.41 12.82 84.70
CA GLY A 353 -73.55 13.55 85.25
C GLY A 353 -74.78 12.64 85.41
N PRO A 354 -75.70 12.92 86.34
CA PRO A 354 -76.92 12.11 86.50
C PRO A 354 -77.70 12.09 85.17
N ALA A 355 -78.12 10.89 84.74
CA ALA A 355 -78.77 10.67 83.46
C ALA A 355 -80.02 11.55 83.29
N ALA A 356 -79.88 12.66 82.54
CA ALA A 356 -81.02 13.34 81.96
C ALA A 356 -81.39 12.59 80.69
N LEU A 357 -82.33 11.65 80.83
CA LEU A 357 -83.09 11.09 79.73
C LEU A 357 -83.60 12.24 78.86
N LEU A 358 -83.07 12.38 77.65
CA LEU A 358 -83.73 13.14 76.58
C LEU A 358 -85.00 12.37 76.22
N GLN A 359 -86.10 12.67 76.91
CA GLN A 359 -87.44 12.35 76.45
C GLN A 359 -87.68 13.13 75.16
N LEU A 360 -87.46 12.47 74.02
CA LEU A 360 -88.10 12.83 72.76
C LEU A 360 -89.61 12.69 72.97
N GLY A 361 -90.26 13.81 73.27
CA GLY A 361 -91.70 13.92 73.28
C GLY A 361 -92.24 13.46 71.93
N ARG A 362 -93.06 12.40 71.95
CA ARG A 362 -93.88 11.93 70.85
C ARG A 362 -94.73 13.10 70.32
N GLY A 363 -94.31 13.70 69.22
CA GLY A 363 -95.18 14.48 68.36
C GLY A 363 -96.11 13.52 67.63
N ALA A 364 -97.42 13.69 67.85
CA ALA A 364 -98.49 12.93 67.21
C ALA A 364 -98.44 13.05 65.66
N PRO A 365 -98.87 12.01 64.92
CA PRO A 365 -98.85 12.04 63.45
C PRO A 365 -99.98 12.93 62.91
N PRO A 366 -99.74 13.77 61.88
CA PRO A 366 -100.85 14.37 61.15
C PRO A 366 -101.39 13.40 60.08
N PRO A 367 -102.67 12.99 60.12
CA PRO A 367 -103.27 12.27 59.01
C PRO A 367 -103.75 13.23 57.91
N ALA A 368 -103.34 12.88 56.69
CA ALA A 368 -103.93 13.08 55.38
C ALA A 368 -104.87 14.28 55.09
N ALA A 369 -104.47 15.05 54.08
CA ALA A 369 -105.30 15.98 53.35
C ALA A 369 -106.42 15.29 52.53
N ARG A 370 -107.65 15.80 52.69
CA ARG A 370 -108.81 15.83 51.75
C ARG A 370 -110.01 16.27 52.59
N ASP A 371 -111.00 17.05 52.17
CA ASP A 371 -111.34 17.75 50.94
C ASP A 371 -112.50 18.70 51.34
N ARG A 372 -112.62 19.84 50.66
CA ARG A 372 -113.87 20.56 50.32
C ARG A 372 -115.00 20.85 51.34
N ARG A 373 -115.32 22.15 51.36
CA ARG A 373 -116.65 22.80 51.22
C ARG A 373 -117.58 22.90 52.44
N GLY A 374 -117.84 24.16 52.81
CA GLY A 374 -119.18 24.76 52.82
C GLY A 374 -119.96 24.64 54.12
N LEU A 375 -120.13 25.74 54.86
CA LEU A 375 -121.21 26.73 54.73
C LEU A 375 -120.92 27.92 55.64
#